data_AF-A0A4D6HDL7-F1
#
_entry.id   AF-A0A4D6HDL7-F1
#
_cell.length_a   1.000
_cell.length_b   1.000
_cell.length_c   1.000
_cell.angle_alpha   90.00
_cell.angle_beta   90.00
_cell.angle_gamma   90.00
#
_symmetry.space_group_name_H-M   'P 1'
#
loop_
_entity.id
_entity.type
_entity.pdbx_description
1 polymer ?
#
loop_
_entity_poly.entity_id
_entity_poly.type
_entity_poly.pdbx_seq_one_letter_code
_entity_poly.pdbx_strand_id
1 'polypeptide(L)'
;MIDSETLGRIAESYPWASWALWDDRFPEEECVEATPEDLLSFFEIHRAALTPDVVFVGLNRSADLDAPFQNFHAPTRQHYDYRLKEFVQDAELGRLWGGYMTDLVDEVEPNADTVTVTDDDADLLLSQLALLDQPAYHVVCFGVKTYQGALEYFGGESEGGPHELQLTTTEVDGLTLHLYRVWFYGAWGANADKVDVLARQLQYLDGKIDS
;
A
#
# COMPACT_ATOMS: atom_id res chain seq x y z
N MET A 1 11.88 7.22 11.17
CA MET A 1 12.37 7.78 9.89
C MET A 1 13.24 6.74 9.25
N ILE A 2 12.95 6.35 8.01
CA ILE A 2 13.76 5.43 7.24
C ILE A 2 15.07 6.10 6.81
N ASP A 3 16.20 5.41 7.00
CA ASP A 3 17.49 5.90 6.51
C ASP A 3 17.67 5.58 5.01
N SER A 4 18.65 6.25 4.40
CA SER A 4 18.94 6.12 2.96
C SER A 4 19.45 4.72 2.58
N GLU A 5 20.19 4.05 3.46
CA GLU A 5 20.69 2.69 3.20
C GLU A 5 19.53 1.70 3.14
N THR A 6 18.60 1.79 4.09
CA THR A 6 17.39 0.98 4.13
C THR A 6 16.49 1.26 2.92
N LEU A 7 16.28 2.53 2.56
CA LEU A 7 15.48 2.89 1.38
C LEU A 7 16.10 2.33 0.08
N GLY A 8 17.41 2.44 -0.09
CA GLY A 8 18.13 1.88 -1.24
C GLY A 8 18.03 0.34 -1.30
N ARG A 9 18.16 -0.33 -0.16
CA ARG A 9 18.01 -1.79 -0.08
C ARG A 9 16.60 -2.26 -0.46
N ILE A 10 15.57 -1.51 -0.07
CA ILE A 10 14.18 -1.79 -0.49
C ILE A 10 14.06 -1.64 -2.02
N ALA A 11 14.57 -0.54 -2.59
CA ALA A 11 14.52 -0.31 -4.03
C ALA A 11 15.18 -1.45 -4.84
N GLU A 12 16.27 -2.02 -4.32
CA GLU A 12 16.98 -3.14 -4.94
C GLU A 12 16.28 -4.49 -4.75
N SER A 13 15.76 -4.76 -3.55
CA SER A 13 15.23 -6.08 -3.17
C SER A 13 13.75 -6.24 -3.52
N TYR A 14 13.00 -5.15 -3.49
CA TYR A 14 11.55 -5.07 -3.69
C TYR A 14 11.22 -3.89 -4.63
N PRO A 15 11.65 -3.93 -5.90
CA PRO A 15 11.45 -2.81 -6.83
C PRO A 15 9.97 -2.46 -7.07
N TRP A 16 9.05 -3.36 -6.74
CA TRP A 16 7.60 -3.14 -6.81
C TRP A 16 6.99 -2.53 -5.55
N ALA A 17 7.74 -2.38 -4.48
CA ALA A 17 7.30 -1.56 -3.36
C ALA A 17 7.22 -0.10 -3.78
N SER A 18 6.60 0.77 -2.98
CA SER A 18 6.60 2.22 -3.14
C SER A 18 6.12 2.90 -1.84
N TRP A 19 5.80 4.18 -1.91
CA TRP A 19 5.30 4.98 -0.80
C TRP A 19 4.12 5.85 -1.24
N ALA A 20 3.13 6.00 -0.35
CA ALA A 20 1.92 6.78 -0.56
C ALA A 20 2.20 8.29 -0.47
N LEU A 21 3.07 8.76 -1.35
CA LEU A 21 3.55 10.14 -1.46
C LEU A 21 3.82 10.41 -2.95
N TRP A 22 3.14 11.40 -3.50
CA TRP A 22 3.20 11.79 -4.91
C TRP A 22 3.73 13.22 -5.04
N ASP A 23 4.20 13.59 -6.22
CA ASP A 23 4.54 14.98 -6.52
C ASP A 23 3.29 15.87 -6.47
N ASP A 24 3.40 17.04 -5.84
CA ASP A 24 2.31 18.01 -5.80
C ASP A 24 1.92 18.52 -7.20
N ARG A 25 2.83 18.40 -8.19
CA ARG A 25 2.58 18.74 -9.59
C ARG A 25 1.84 17.65 -10.34
N PHE A 26 1.64 16.46 -9.79
CA PHE A 26 0.97 15.37 -10.50
C PHE A 26 -0.44 15.78 -10.98
N PRO A 27 -0.86 15.44 -12.22
CA PRO A 27 -0.15 14.72 -13.27
C PRO A 27 0.42 15.67 -14.36
N GLU A 28 0.79 16.90 -13.98
CA GLU A 28 1.29 17.91 -14.91
C GLU A 28 2.66 17.49 -15.48
N GLU A 29 3.05 18.10 -16.59
CA GLU A 29 4.39 17.91 -17.16
C GLU A 29 5.47 18.21 -16.09
N GLU A 30 6.57 17.45 -16.13
CA GLU A 30 7.69 17.52 -15.17
C GLU A 30 7.41 16.99 -13.75
N CYS A 31 6.26 16.35 -13.48
CA CYS A 31 6.09 15.55 -12.26
C CYS A 31 6.96 14.28 -12.30
N VAL A 32 7.39 13.80 -11.12
CA VAL A 32 8.28 12.63 -11.01
C VAL A 32 7.63 11.36 -11.57
N GLU A 33 6.31 11.24 -11.51
CA GLU A 33 5.58 10.07 -12.02
C GLU A 33 5.71 9.94 -13.55
N ALA A 34 6.01 11.03 -14.27
CA ALA A 34 6.33 11.02 -15.69
C ALA A 34 7.79 10.61 -15.99
N THR A 35 8.63 10.43 -14.97
CA THR A 35 10.05 10.08 -15.09
C THR A 35 10.40 9.06 -13.98
N PRO A 36 9.94 7.80 -14.10
CA PRO A 36 10.02 6.79 -13.04
C PRO A 36 11.43 6.56 -12.48
N GLU A 37 12.49 6.75 -13.27
CA GLU A 37 13.88 6.65 -12.84
C GLU A 37 14.26 7.64 -11.72
N ASP A 38 13.52 8.74 -11.59
CA ASP A 38 13.75 9.78 -10.58
C ASP A 38 13.00 9.52 -9.26
N LEU A 39 12.13 8.50 -9.20
CA LEU A 39 11.31 8.20 -8.02
C LEU A 39 12.15 7.88 -6.77
N LEU A 40 13.24 7.13 -6.91
CA LEU A 40 14.16 6.87 -5.80
C LEU A 40 14.72 8.17 -5.21
N SER A 41 15.17 9.08 -6.08
CA SER A 41 15.69 10.40 -5.66
C SER A 41 14.60 11.24 -5.00
N PHE A 42 13.37 11.18 -5.52
CA PHE A 42 12.22 11.86 -4.94
C PHE A 42 11.92 11.37 -3.52
N PHE A 43 11.86 10.05 -3.29
CA PHE A 43 11.66 9.50 -1.95
C PHE A 43 12.83 9.79 -1.01
N GLU A 44 14.07 9.79 -1.51
CA GLU A 44 15.26 10.18 -0.74
C GLU A 44 15.16 11.62 -0.18
N ILE A 45 14.70 12.56 -1.01
CA ILE A 45 14.49 13.96 -0.61
C ILE A 45 13.37 14.08 0.44
N HIS A 46 12.33 13.25 0.31
CA HIS A 46 11.14 13.31 1.15
C HIS A 46 11.09 12.26 2.27
N ARG A 47 12.22 11.60 2.62
CA ARG A 47 12.25 10.53 3.65
C ARG A 47 11.64 10.90 4.99
N ALA A 48 11.65 12.18 5.35
CA ALA A 48 11.06 12.67 6.59
C ALA A 48 9.52 12.56 6.62
N ALA A 49 8.87 12.49 5.47
CA ALA A 49 7.42 12.32 5.34
C ALA A 49 6.99 10.84 5.31
N LEU A 50 7.94 9.90 5.23
CA LEU A 50 7.63 8.47 5.13
C LEU A 50 7.22 7.89 6.49
N THR A 51 6.14 7.11 6.48
CA THR A 51 5.51 6.48 7.64
C THR A 51 5.57 4.95 7.51
N PRO A 52 6.72 4.33 7.84
CA PRO A 52 6.98 2.91 7.55
C PRO A 52 6.08 1.94 8.31
N ASP A 53 5.42 2.36 9.38
CA ASP A 53 4.52 1.51 10.16
C ASP A 53 3.11 1.42 9.55
N VAL A 54 2.77 2.29 8.59
CA VAL A 54 1.54 2.17 7.78
C VAL A 54 1.89 1.49 6.47
N VAL A 55 1.19 0.41 6.14
CA VAL A 55 1.49 -0.44 4.99
C VAL A 55 0.24 -0.68 4.17
N PHE A 56 0.20 -0.15 2.95
CA PHE A 56 -0.83 -0.44 1.98
C PHE A 56 -0.46 -1.68 1.17
N VAL A 57 -1.41 -2.60 1.04
CA VAL A 57 -1.18 -3.87 0.36
C VAL A 57 -2.20 -4.05 -0.76
N GLY A 58 -1.71 -4.02 -2.00
CA GLY A 58 -2.42 -4.48 -3.19
C GLY A 58 -2.36 -6.00 -3.33
N LEU A 59 -3.06 -6.57 -4.32
CA LEU A 59 -2.98 -8.01 -4.54
C LEU A 59 -1.69 -8.39 -5.27
N ASN A 60 -1.48 -7.79 -6.45
CA ASN A 60 -0.43 -8.12 -7.40
C ASN A 60 -0.34 -7.01 -8.46
N ARG A 61 0.78 -6.97 -9.17
CA ARG A 61 0.99 -6.02 -10.28
C ARG A 61 0.24 -6.47 -11.52
N SER A 62 -0.29 -5.49 -12.27
CA SER A 62 -0.92 -5.73 -13.57
C SER A 62 0.02 -5.60 -14.77
N ALA A 63 1.23 -5.07 -14.56
CA ALA A 63 2.24 -4.88 -15.59
C ALA A 63 3.67 -4.90 -14.99
N ASP A 64 4.66 -5.10 -15.86
CA ASP A 64 6.07 -4.91 -15.51
C ASP A 64 6.35 -3.43 -15.16
N LEU A 65 7.41 -3.23 -14.36
CA LEU A 65 7.86 -1.92 -13.92
C LEU A 65 9.19 -1.58 -14.60
N ASP A 66 9.35 -0.32 -14.99
CA ASP A 66 10.55 0.21 -15.63
C ASP A 66 11.58 0.72 -14.59
N ALA A 67 11.12 1.10 -13.39
CA ALA A 67 11.96 1.59 -12.31
C ALA A 67 11.45 1.19 -10.91
N PRO A 68 12.35 1.15 -9.89
CA PRO A 68 11.95 0.98 -8.50
C PRO A 68 10.96 2.06 -8.04
N PHE A 69 10.04 1.68 -7.16
CA PHE A 69 9.03 2.59 -6.60
C PHE A 69 7.97 3.11 -7.57
N GLN A 70 7.99 2.68 -8.84
CA GLN A 70 6.97 3.04 -9.84
C GLN A 70 5.60 2.44 -9.55
N ASN A 71 5.53 1.31 -8.85
CA ASN A 71 4.25 0.68 -8.57
C ASN A 71 3.32 1.66 -7.82
N PHE A 72 2.03 1.67 -8.17
CA PHE A 72 1.03 2.64 -7.69
C PHE A 72 1.25 4.12 -8.10
N HIS A 73 2.30 4.42 -8.89
CA HIS A 73 2.61 5.76 -9.40
C HIS A 73 2.34 5.84 -10.90
N ALA A 74 1.06 5.79 -11.26
CA ALA A 74 0.67 5.91 -12.66
C ALA A 74 0.95 7.33 -13.19
N PRO A 75 1.59 7.51 -14.36
CA PRO A 75 1.93 8.83 -14.90
C PRO A 75 0.71 9.66 -15.34
N THR A 76 -0.48 9.06 -15.35
CA THR A 76 -1.71 9.70 -15.83
C THR A 76 -2.93 9.31 -15.00
N ARG A 77 -3.98 10.14 -15.09
CA ARG A 77 -5.28 9.91 -14.44
C ARG A 77 -6.15 8.84 -15.12
N GLN A 78 -5.60 8.03 -16.03
CA GLN A 78 -6.36 6.97 -16.69
C GLN A 78 -6.29 5.64 -15.94
N HIS A 79 -5.28 5.44 -15.09
CA HIS A 79 -5.06 4.21 -14.33
C HIS A 79 -5.61 4.32 -12.91
N TYR A 80 -6.23 3.26 -12.38
CA TYR A 80 -6.86 3.34 -11.06
C TYR A 80 -5.93 3.80 -9.93
N ASP A 81 -4.63 3.55 -10.04
CA ASP A 81 -3.64 3.94 -9.04
C ASP A 81 -3.58 5.46 -8.79
N TYR A 82 -3.93 6.31 -9.79
CA TYR A 82 -3.98 7.76 -9.55
C TYR A 82 -4.92 8.13 -8.40
N ARG A 83 -5.97 7.32 -8.17
CA ARG A 83 -6.96 7.58 -7.11
C ARG A 83 -6.36 7.46 -5.72
N LEU A 84 -5.26 6.72 -5.54
CA LEU A 84 -4.60 6.63 -4.24
C LEU A 84 -4.07 8.00 -3.81
N LYS A 85 -3.50 8.78 -4.73
CA LYS A 85 -3.13 10.17 -4.47
C LYS A 85 -4.33 10.98 -3.98
N GLU A 86 -5.49 10.84 -4.64
CA GLU A 86 -6.69 11.58 -4.26
C GLU A 86 -7.19 11.19 -2.86
N PHE A 87 -7.16 9.90 -2.55
CA PHE A 87 -7.66 9.39 -1.27
C PHE A 87 -6.73 9.65 -0.11
N VAL A 88 -5.43 9.78 -0.33
CA VAL A 88 -4.43 9.90 0.72
C VAL A 88 -3.89 11.32 0.78
N GLN A 89 -3.23 11.79 -0.27
CA GLN A 89 -2.54 13.09 -0.28
C GLN A 89 -3.51 14.26 -0.48
N ASP A 90 -4.40 14.21 -1.48
CA ASP A 90 -5.32 15.33 -1.75
C ASP A 90 -6.44 15.43 -0.70
N ALA A 91 -6.76 14.32 -0.04
CA ALA A 91 -7.66 14.27 1.10
C ALA A 91 -6.97 14.66 2.43
N GLU A 92 -5.69 15.01 2.39
CA GLU A 92 -4.89 15.46 3.55
C GLU A 92 -4.89 14.44 4.71
N LEU A 93 -4.84 13.14 4.40
CA LEU A 93 -4.81 12.09 5.42
C LEU A 93 -3.42 12.00 6.05
N GLY A 94 -3.22 12.76 7.11
CA GLY A 94 -1.89 13.03 7.66
C GLY A 94 -1.13 11.79 8.14
N ARG A 95 -1.81 10.78 8.70
CA ARG A 95 -1.17 9.57 9.21
C ARG A 95 -0.92 8.53 8.12
N LEU A 96 -1.81 8.48 7.15
CA LEU A 96 -1.74 7.57 6.00
C LEU A 96 -0.81 8.08 4.90
N TRP A 97 -0.55 9.38 4.86
CA TRP A 97 0.41 10.01 3.96
C TRP A 97 1.82 9.50 4.24
N GLY A 98 2.48 8.99 3.20
CA GLY A 98 3.84 8.47 3.26
C GLY A 98 3.90 7.01 3.70
N GLY A 99 2.77 6.30 3.76
CA GLY A 99 2.71 4.87 4.07
C GLY A 99 3.46 4.04 3.04
N TYR A 100 4.10 2.96 3.48
CA TYR A 100 4.72 1.98 2.60
C TYR A 100 3.66 1.30 1.73
N MET A 101 3.93 1.02 0.47
CA MET A 101 3.01 0.35 -0.44
C MET A 101 3.69 -0.86 -1.07
N THR A 102 3.01 -1.99 -1.13
CA THR A 102 3.48 -3.19 -1.84
C THR A 102 2.28 -3.98 -2.33
N ASP A 103 2.53 -4.95 -3.18
CA ASP A 103 1.59 -6.04 -3.42
C ASP A 103 1.91 -7.23 -2.51
N LEU A 104 0.88 -8.03 -2.22
CA LEU A 104 1.02 -9.26 -1.45
C LEU A 104 1.74 -10.34 -2.26
N VAL A 105 1.41 -10.48 -3.55
CA VAL A 105 1.97 -11.49 -4.45
C VAL A 105 2.97 -10.85 -5.40
N ASP A 106 4.19 -11.42 -5.47
CA ASP A 106 5.25 -11.01 -6.41
C ASP A 106 5.02 -11.65 -7.80
N GLU A 107 3.87 -11.38 -8.41
CA GLU A 107 3.50 -11.85 -9.75
C GLU A 107 2.94 -10.69 -10.59
N VAL A 108 3.24 -10.71 -11.89
CA VAL A 108 2.61 -9.82 -12.87
C VAL A 108 1.48 -10.57 -13.55
N GLU A 109 0.24 -10.27 -13.17
CA GLU A 109 -0.96 -10.95 -13.67
C GLU A 109 -2.13 -9.94 -13.77
N PRO A 110 -2.52 -9.51 -14.98
CA PRO A 110 -3.64 -8.58 -15.17
C PRO A 110 -4.98 -9.11 -14.65
N ASN A 111 -5.16 -10.43 -14.59
CA ASN A 111 -6.38 -11.06 -14.12
C ASN A 111 -6.27 -11.46 -12.64
N ALA A 112 -6.70 -10.58 -11.75
CA ALA A 112 -6.70 -10.84 -10.31
C ALA A 112 -7.40 -12.15 -9.89
N ASP A 113 -8.32 -12.70 -10.68
CA ASP A 113 -9.01 -13.95 -10.35
C ASP A 113 -8.08 -15.19 -10.42
N THR A 114 -7.02 -15.18 -11.22
CA THR A 114 -6.09 -16.31 -11.39
C THR A 114 -4.97 -16.35 -10.35
N VAL A 115 -4.68 -15.20 -9.73
CA VAL A 115 -3.64 -15.06 -8.70
C VAL A 115 -3.95 -15.98 -7.51
N THR A 116 -2.94 -16.65 -6.96
CA THR A 116 -3.11 -17.45 -5.73
C THR A 116 -2.13 -16.93 -4.70
N VAL A 117 -2.61 -16.60 -3.51
CA VAL A 117 -1.74 -16.23 -2.39
C VAL A 117 -1.21 -17.50 -1.76
N THR A 118 0.09 -17.53 -1.50
CA THR A 118 0.81 -18.64 -0.87
C THR A 118 1.47 -18.19 0.43
N ASP A 119 1.94 -19.15 1.23
CA ASP A 119 2.70 -18.84 2.44
C ASP A 119 4.01 -18.09 2.14
N ASP A 120 4.64 -18.38 0.99
CA ASP A 120 5.86 -17.70 0.53
C ASP A 120 5.62 -16.19 0.28
N ASP A 121 4.43 -15.82 -0.20
CA ASP A 121 4.04 -14.42 -0.42
C ASP A 121 3.92 -13.64 0.90
N ALA A 122 3.38 -14.30 1.93
CA ALA A 122 3.27 -13.70 3.25
C ALA A 122 4.63 -13.63 3.97
N ASP A 123 5.49 -14.64 3.81
CA ASP A 123 6.90 -14.61 4.24
C ASP A 123 7.66 -13.44 3.58
N LEU A 124 7.39 -13.19 2.30
CA LEU A 124 7.97 -12.08 1.56
C LEU A 124 7.51 -10.73 2.12
N LEU A 125 6.22 -10.60 2.46
CA LEU A 125 5.70 -9.41 3.14
C LEU A 125 6.37 -9.22 4.52
N LEU A 126 6.49 -10.27 5.34
CA LEU A 126 7.19 -10.18 6.63
C LEU A 126 8.65 -9.76 6.48
N SER A 127 9.33 -10.25 5.44
CA SER A 127 10.72 -9.86 5.14
C SER A 127 10.83 -8.36 4.84
N GLN A 128 9.86 -7.80 4.11
CA GLN A 128 9.78 -6.35 3.88
C GLN A 128 9.51 -5.59 5.19
N LEU A 129 8.53 -6.04 5.99
CA LEU A 129 8.23 -5.44 7.29
C LEU A 129 9.44 -5.48 8.23
N ALA A 130 10.22 -6.57 8.24
CA ALA A 130 11.42 -6.66 9.06
C ALA A 130 12.48 -5.60 8.69
N LEU A 131 12.55 -5.18 7.41
CA LEU A 131 13.45 -4.11 6.97
C LEU A 131 12.96 -2.71 7.36
N LEU A 132 11.65 -2.53 7.48
CA LEU A 132 11.05 -1.27 7.92
C LEU A 132 11.27 -1.02 9.43
N ASP A 133 11.59 -2.07 10.19
CA ASP A 133 12.01 -2.04 11.60
C ASP A 133 11.08 -1.23 12.52
N GLN A 134 9.78 -1.55 12.48
CA GLN A 134 8.75 -1.01 13.35
C GLN A 134 8.23 -2.10 14.31
N PRO A 135 7.86 -1.73 15.55
CA PRO A 135 7.36 -2.68 16.54
C PRO A 135 5.93 -3.16 16.23
N ALA A 136 5.17 -2.38 15.47
CA ALA A 136 3.82 -2.68 15.05
C ALA A 136 3.55 -2.11 13.66
N TYR A 137 2.64 -2.75 12.92
CA TYR A 137 2.25 -2.33 11.59
C TYR A 137 0.74 -2.22 11.44
N HIS A 138 0.29 -1.19 10.73
CA HIS A 138 -1.07 -0.99 10.27
C HIS A 138 -1.16 -1.37 8.80
N VAL A 139 -1.58 -2.61 8.53
CA VAL A 139 -1.61 -3.21 7.20
C VAL A 139 -3.00 -3.02 6.58
N VAL A 140 -3.10 -2.11 5.62
CA VAL A 140 -4.32 -1.75 4.89
C VAL A 140 -4.38 -2.55 3.59
N CYS A 141 -5.12 -3.66 3.61
CA CYS A 141 -5.32 -4.55 2.47
C CYS A 141 -6.46 -4.06 1.58
N PHE A 142 -6.15 -3.76 0.31
CA PHE A 142 -7.15 -3.35 -0.67
C PHE A 142 -7.86 -4.57 -1.28
N GLY A 143 -9.12 -4.76 -0.90
CA GLY A 143 -9.97 -5.83 -1.41
C GLY A 143 -9.94 -7.12 -0.58
N VAL A 144 -10.92 -7.98 -0.84
CA VAL A 144 -11.18 -9.18 -0.03
C VAL A 144 -10.06 -10.21 -0.17
N LYS A 145 -9.58 -10.46 -1.39
CA LYS A 145 -8.58 -11.50 -1.67
C LYS A 145 -7.24 -11.22 -0.99
N THR A 146 -6.77 -9.98 -1.07
CA THR A 146 -5.55 -9.53 -0.38
C THR A 146 -5.67 -9.68 1.13
N TYR A 147 -6.80 -9.24 1.71
CA TYR A 147 -7.02 -9.37 3.15
C TYR A 147 -7.14 -10.83 3.61
N GLN A 148 -7.86 -11.66 2.87
CA GLN A 148 -8.00 -13.08 3.19
C GLN A 148 -6.68 -13.81 3.10
N GLY A 149 -5.87 -13.57 2.06
CA GLY A 149 -4.54 -14.16 1.96
C GLY A 149 -3.63 -13.78 3.13
N ALA A 150 -3.61 -12.50 3.52
CA ALA A 150 -2.87 -12.06 4.71
C ALA A 150 -3.42 -12.69 5.99
N LEU A 151 -4.75 -12.76 6.16
CA LEU A 151 -5.40 -13.32 7.35
C LEU A 151 -5.17 -14.84 7.48
N GLU A 152 -5.19 -15.59 6.38
CA GLU A 152 -4.96 -17.04 6.36
C GLU A 152 -3.57 -17.39 6.89
N TYR A 153 -2.56 -16.60 6.54
CA TYR A 153 -1.20 -16.81 6.98
C TYR A 153 -0.94 -16.22 8.39
N PHE A 154 -1.25 -14.94 8.63
CA PHE A 154 -0.93 -14.29 9.91
C PHE A 154 -1.87 -14.70 11.05
N GLY A 155 -2.99 -15.33 10.71
CA GLY A 155 -4.02 -15.74 11.65
C GLY A 155 -4.81 -14.56 12.24
N GLY A 156 -5.76 -14.91 13.09
CA GLY A 156 -6.68 -13.97 13.72
C GLY A 156 -8.13 -14.22 13.31
N GLU A 157 -9.05 -13.59 14.04
CA GLU A 157 -10.48 -13.61 13.72
C GLU A 157 -10.87 -12.26 13.14
N SER A 158 -11.42 -12.26 11.93
CA SER A 158 -11.87 -11.03 11.28
C SER A 158 -13.15 -10.52 11.92
N GLU A 159 -13.13 -9.29 12.38
CA GLU A 159 -14.28 -8.59 12.94
C GLU A 159 -14.80 -7.51 11.98
N GLY A 160 -16.09 -7.19 12.08
CA GLY A 160 -16.68 -6.07 11.35
C GLY A 160 -16.41 -4.75 12.06
N GLY A 161 -15.99 -3.73 11.30
CA GLY A 161 -15.74 -2.37 11.79
C GLY A 161 -16.64 -1.31 11.13
N PRO A 162 -16.44 -0.03 11.49
CA PRO A 162 -17.14 1.09 10.86
C PRO A 162 -16.94 1.14 9.35
N HIS A 163 -17.91 1.72 8.63
CA HIS A 163 -17.83 1.91 7.17
C HIS A 163 -17.52 0.62 6.39
N GLU A 164 -18.12 -0.49 6.82
CA GLU A 164 -17.90 -1.81 6.23
C GLU A 164 -16.47 -2.35 6.37
N LEU A 165 -15.59 -1.75 7.18
CA LEU A 165 -14.26 -2.29 7.47
C LEU A 165 -14.34 -3.74 7.95
N GLN A 166 -13.32 -4.52 7.62
CA GLN A 166 -12.99 -5.71 8.41
C GLN A 166 -11.62 -5.46 9.02
N LEU A 167 -11.43 -5.95 10.25
CA LEU A 167 -10.17 -5.80 10.93
C LEU A 167 -9.87 -6.99 11.83
N THR A 168 -8.58 -7.18 12.09
CA THR A 168 -8.10 -8.06 13.15
C THR A 168 -6.77 -7.54 13.69
N THR A 169 -6.31 -8.10 14.79
CA THR A 169 -4.96 -7.86 15.31
C THR A 169 -4.34 -9.20 15.64
N THR A 170 -3.13 -9.41 15.18
CA THR A 170 -2.38 -10.65 15.37
C THR A 170 -0.91 -10.35 15.69
N GLU A 171 -0.23 -11.34 16.26
CA GLU A 171 1.20 -11.27 16.56
C GLU A 171 1.93 -12.37 15.79
N VAL A 172 2.92 -11.99 14.99
CA VAL A 172 3.71 -12.91 14.16
C VAL A 172 5.17 -12.52 14.27
N ASP A 173 6.04 -13.47 14.61
CA ASP A 173 7.48 -13.26 14.81
C ASP A 173 7.85 -12.08 15.73
N GLY A 174 6.99 -11.80 16.71
CA GLY A 174 7.17 -10.68 17.66
C GLY A 174 6.76 -9.31 17.12
N LEU A 175 6.21 -9.25 15.90
CA LEU A 175 5.58 -8.06 15.32
C LEU A 175 4.09 -8.07 15.63
N THR A 176 3.55 -6.92 16.02
CA THR A 176 2.09 -6.71 16.10
C THR A 176 1.57 -6.23 14.75
N LEU A 177 0.64 -6.97 14.15
CA LEU A 177 0.00 -6.60 12.88
C LEU A 177 -1.47 -6.26 13.11
N HIS A 178 -1.84 -5.02 12.81
CA HIS A 178 -3.24 -4.60 12.70
C HIS A 178 -3.64 -4.70 11.22
N LEU A 179 -4.44 -5.72 10.88
CA LEU A 179 -4.89 -5.93 9.51
C LEU A 179 -6.22 -5.24 9.30
N TYR A 180 -6.35 -4.49 8.20
CA TYR A 180 -7.57 -3.81 7.80
C TYR A 180 -7.92 -4.19 6.37
N ARG A 181 -9.13 -4.68 6.15
CA ARG A 181 -9.69 -4.81 4.81
C ARG A 181 -10.43 -3.54 4.46
N VAL A 182 -9.99 -2.89 3.39
CA VAL A 182 -10.70 -1.77 2.78
C VAL A 182 -11.19 -2.16 1.38
N TRP A 183 -12.09 -1.36 0.81
CA TRP A 183 -12.50 -1.53 -0.58
C TRP A 183 -11.35 -1.20 -1.54
N PHE A 184 -11.33 -1.83 -2.71
CA PHE A 184 -10.32 -1.56 -3.72
C PHE A 184 -10.56 -0.18 -4.38
N TYR A 185 -9.52 0.65 -4.50
CA TYR A 185 -9.59 2.01 -5.05
C TYR A 185 -9.98 2.06 -6.53
N GLY A 186 -9.74 0.97 -7.26
CA GLY A 186 -10.19 0.75 -8.64
C GLY A 186 -11.56 0.08 -8.76
N ALA A 187 -12.38 0.03 -7.71
CA ALA A 187 -13.72 -0.55 -7.79
C ALA A 187 -14.57 0.12 -8.89
N TRP A 188 -15.23 -0.71 -9.71
CA TRP A 188 -16.01 -0.28 -10.86
C TRP A 188 -17.27 -1.14 -11.03
N GLY A 189 -18.14 -0.75 -11.97
CA GLY A 189 -19.36 -1.49 -12.28
C GLY A 189 -20.30 -1.59 -11.08
N ALA A 190 -20.66 -2.81 -10.69
CA ALA A 190 -21.58 -3.07 -9.58
C ALA A 190 -21.04 -2.62 -8.21
N ASN A 191 -19.73 -2.40 -8.09
CA ASN A 191 -19.07 -1.93 -6.86
C ASN A 191 -18.60 -0.47 -6.97
N ALA A 192 -19.06 0.29 -7.97
CA ALA A 192 -18.61 1.68 -8.14
C ALA A 192 -18.97 2.57 -6.93
N ASP A 193 -20.06 2.27 -6.22
CA ASP A 193 -20.46 2.96 -4.99
C ASP A 193 -19.47 2.72 -3.83
N LYS A 194 -18.66 1.66 -3.91
CA LYS A 194 -17.68 1.31 -2.89
C LYS A 194 -16.47 2.25 -2.85
N VAL A 195 -16.27 3.04 -3.89
CA VAL A 195 -15.25 4.11 -3.93
C VAL A 195 -15.52 5.16 -2.84
N ASP A 196 -16.79 5.55 -2.63
CA ASP A 196 -17.17 6.47 -1.54
C ASP A 196 -17.12 5.81 -0.15
N VAL A 197 -17.27 4.48 -0.11
CA VAL A 197 -17.06 3.70 1.12
C VAL A 197 -15.58 3.70 1.48
N LEU A 198 -14.69 3.46 0.52
CA LEU A 198 -13.23 3.52 0.71
C LEU A 198 -12.78 4.86 1.28
N ALA A 199 -13.25 5.98 0.73
CA ALA A 199 -12.90 7.31 1.25
C ALA A 199 -13.18 7.44 2.76
N ARG A 200 -14.36 6.97 3.19
CA ARG A 200 -14.75 6.96 4.61
C ARG A 200 -13.94 5.98 5.45
N GLN A 201 -13.55 4.84 4.88
CA GLN A 201 -12.68 3.86 5.54
C GLN A 201 -11.30 4.46 5.81
N LEU A 202 -10.67 5.08 4.81
CA LEU A 202 -9.34 5.68 4.96
C LEU A 202 -9.37 6.87 5.92
N GLN A 203 -10.37 7.75 5.84
CA GLN A 203 -10.57 8.84 6.80
C GLN A 203 -10.73 8.33 8.24
N TYR A 204 -11.48 7.23 8.42
CA TYR A 204 -11.63 6.62 9.73
C TYR A 204 -10.30 6.05 10.25
N LEU A 205 -9.54 5.35 9.41
CA LEU A 205 -8.25 4.78 9.79
C LEU A 205 -7.22 5.88 10.11
N ASP A 206 -7.16 6.94 9.32
CA ASP A 206 -6.28 8.09 9.54
C ASP A 206 -6.50 8.72 10.93
N GLY A 207 -7.76 8.83 11.37
CA GLY A 207 -8.09 9.32 12.72
C GLY A 207 -7.97 8.28 13.85
N LYS A 208 -7.58 7.03 13.56
CA LYS A 208 -7.48 5.94 14.55
C LYS A 208 -6.08 5.39 14.73
N ILE A 209 -5.26 5.45 13.69
CA ILE A 209 -3.86 5.08 13.78
C ILE A 209 -3.16 6.20 14.54
N ASP A 210 -2.73 5.91 15.76
CA ASP A 210 -2.06 6.90 16.60
C ASP A 210 -0.69 7.28 15.99
N SER A 211 -0.25 8.51 16.28
CA SER A 211 1.06 9.08 15.91
C SER A 211 2.08 8.98 17.03
#